data_AF-C3PHX4-F1
#
_entry.id   AF-C3PHX4-F1
#
_cell.length_a   1.000
_cell.length_b   1.000
_cell.length_c   1.000
_cell.angle_alpha   90.00
_cell.angle_beta   90.00
_cell.angle_gamma   90.00
#
_symmetry.space_group_name_H-M   'P 1'
#
loop_
_entity.id
_entity.type
_entity.pdbx_description
1 polymer ?
#
loop_
_entity_poly.entity_id
_entity_poly.type
_entity_poly.pdbx_seq_one_letter_code
_entity_poly.pdbx_strand_id
1 'polypeptide(L)'
;MSSTVIHSGRVFLVMVATIVLPAFRKILPAEDTGTPGAVHSLNRMRRTQTLYELLTAAGLVYVAYDFSHGAFVPTSALAAVAYAAVALVLTLLILRKHPGIAHGVVWGIAVSTVAGQLNEHMNHLLIRTAPDWLVIAGIAPLNEEVLKFLGVIFICTCVIRPRHWADYVFVGVAVGMGFSVSENAVYYVNMTLENLDSDLKGTLLALLTRFIANPLMHSFFTGITAFGLSRRQPVRWLLIAMAVHFTANFGASISTAFEDALWPIFPTFLILIGLWVATIVSIVKLRKILPAEDTGAKSQLLGSKA
;
A
#
# COMPACT_ATOMS: atom_id res chain seq x y z
N MET A 1 -12.25 37.62 9.02
CA MET A 1 -11.31 36.51 8.74
C MET A 1 -10.80 35.97 10.06
N SER A 2 -11.49 34.99 10.64
CA SER A 2 -11.13 34.35 11.91
C SER A 2 -11.68 32.94 11.96
N SER A 3 -10.78 31.99 12.27
CA SER A 3 -10.99 30.76 13.03
C SER A 3 -12.11 29.81 12.62
N THR A 4 -11.82 28.91 11.67
CA THR A 4 -12.31 27.51 11.68
C THR A 4 -11.40 26.64 10.81
N VAL A 5 -10.10 26.62 11.09
CA VAL A 5 -9.29 25.44 10.73
C VAL A 5 -9.70 24.35 11.71
N ILE A 6 -10.80 23.67 11.40
CA ILE A 6 -11.20 22.46 12.12
C ILE A 6 -10.00 21.51 12.03
N HIS A 7 -9.61 20.92 13.16
CA HIS A 7 -8.55 19.92 13.25
C HIS A 7 -8.95 18.63 12.50
N SER A 8 -9.09 18.69 11.18
CA SER A 8 -9.49 17.61 10.29
C SER A 8 -8.54 16.41 10.40
N GLY A 9 -7.26 16.68 10.64
CA GLY A 9 -6.24 15.66 10.92
C GLY A 9 -6.57 14.80 12.15
N ARG A 10 -7.23 15.36 13.18
CA ARG A 10 -7.64 14.59 14.38
C ARG A 10 -8.76 13.60 14.09
N VAL A 11 -9.66 13.90 13.14
CA VAL A 11 -10.76 12.99 12.78
C VAL A 11 -10.21 11.77 12.02
N PHE A 12 -9.28 11.97 11.10
CA PHE A 12 -8.56 10.89 10.42
C PHE A 12 -7.78 10.03 11.44
N LEU A 13 -7.10 10.66 12.39
CA LEU A 13 -6.38 10.03 13.50
C LEU A 13 -7.27 9.15 14.38
N VAL A 14 -8.46 9.65 14.75
CA VAL A 14 -9.44 8.90 15.55
C VAL A 14 -9.92 7.68 14.78
N MET A 15 -10.12 7.79 13.46
CA MET A 15 -10.56 6.68 12.62
C MET A 15 -9.48 5.59 12.45
N VAL A 16 -8.23 5.99 12.18
CA VAL A 16 -7.08 5.06 12.12
C VAL A 16 -6.89 4.40 13.49
N ALA A 17 -6.91 5.17 14.58
CA ALA A 17 -6.75 4.63 15.93
C ALA A 17 -7.89 3.66 16.33
N THR A 18 -9.15 3.96 16.00
CA THR A 18 -10.30 3.10 16.37
C THR A 18 -10.40 1.82 15.55
N ILE A 19 -9.94 1.81 14.30
CA ILE A 19 -9.94 0.61 13.46
C ILE A 19 -8.70 -0.26 13.75
N VAL A 20 -7.54 0.35 14.01
CA VAL A 20 -6.25 -0.34 14.08
C VAL A 20 -5.92 -0.86 15.49
N LEU A 21 -6.16 -0.09 16.56
CA LEU A 21 -5.80 -0.54 17.92
C LEU A 21 -6.53 -1.82 18.40
N PRO A 22 -7.82 -2.05 18.12
CA PRO A 22 -8.50 -3.26 18.60
C PRO A 22 -7.94 -4.56 17.99
N ALA A 23 -7.35 -4.49 16.80
CA ALA A 23 -6.69 -5.63 16.16
C ALA A 23 -5.41 -6.06 16.92
N PHE A 24 -4.70 -5.11 17.55
CA PHE A 24 -3.47 -5.39 18.31
C PHE A 24 -3.72 -6.10 19.66
N ARG A 25 -4.88 -5.89 20.31
CA ARG A 25 -5.15 -6.43 21.66
C ARG A 25 -5.43 -7.93 21.72
N LYS A 26 -5.66 -8.62 20.60
CA LYS A 26 -5.97 -10.07 20.57
C LYS A 26 -4.78 -10.97 20.22
N ILE A 27 -3.56 -10.44 20.12
CA ILE A 27 -2.41 -11.14 19.50
C ILE A 27 -1.27 -11.37 20.50
N LEU A 28 -1.58 -11.98 21.65
CA LEU A 28 -0.55 -12.60 22.49
C LEU A 28 -0.83 -14.11 22.53
N PRO A 29 -0.03 -14.95 21.86
CA PRO A 29 -0.08 -16.38 22.11
C PRO A 29 0.45 -16.64 23.53
N ALA A 30 -0.29 -17.46 24.27
CA ALA A 30 0.13 -18.02 25.55
C ALA A 30 1.46 -18.77 25.38
N GLU A 31 2.34 -18.61 26.36
CA GLU A 31 3.66 -19.27 26.39
C GLU A 31 3.49 -20.79 26.38
N ASP A 32 4.11 -21.45 25.40
CA ASP A 32 4.21 -22.90 25.36
C ASP A 32 5.67 -23.34 25.60
N THR A 33 5.79 -24.38 26.40
CA THR A 33 7.01 -24.85 27.06
C THR A 33 7.59 -26.04 26.28
N GLY A 34 8.66 -25.84 25.49
CA GLY A 34 9.24 -26.99 24.76
C GLY A 34 10.58 -26.77 24.03
N THR A 35 11.57 -27.60 24.44
CA THR A 35 12.86 -28.01 23.84
C THR A 35 13.89 -26.97 23.28
N PRO A 36 15.21 -27.13 23.54
CA PRO A 36 16.23 -26.08 23.33
C PRO A 36 16.37 -25.55 21.89
N GLY A 37 16.22 -26.41 20.87
CA GLY A 37 16.29 -26.01 19.45
C GLY A 37 15.05 -25.24 18.98
N ALA A 38 13.88 -25.59 19.50
CA ALA A 38 12.64 -24.87 19.24
C ALA A 38 12.64 -23.51 19.95
N VAL A 39 13.17 -23.43 21.17
CA VAL A 39 13.30 -22.20 21.97
C VAL A 39 14.15 -21.13 21.26
N HIS A 40 15.24 -21.51 20.60
CA HIS A 40 16.07 -20.54 19.87
C HIS A 40 15.36 -19.98 18.62
N SER A 41 14.59 -20.82 17.92
CA SER A 41 13.75 -20.37 16.79
C SER A 41 12.56 -19.50 17.25
N LEU A 42 11.95 -19.85 18.38
CA LEU A 42 10.85 -19.11 18.99
C LEU A 42 11.29 -17.72 19.46
N ASN A 43 12.42 -17.63 20.14
CA ASN A 43 12.99 -16.35 20.58
C ASN A 43 13.34 -15.45 19.38
N ARG A 44 13.84 -16.03 18.28
CA ARG A 44 14.10 -15.27 17.05
C ARG A 44 12.80 -14.76 16.43
N MET A 45 11.77 -15.60 16.30
CA MET A 45 10.46 -15.19 15.78
C MET A 45 9.81 -14.10 16.66
N ARG A 46 9.86 -14.25 17.99
CA ARG A 46 9.31 -13.27 18.95
C ARG A 46 9.99 -11.91 18.78
N ARG A 47 11.32 -11.88 18.67
CA ARG A 47 12.08 -10.64 18.43
C ARG A 47 11.71 -9.98 17.10
N THR A 48 11.59 -10.73 16.02
CA THR A 48 11.21 -10.17 14.71
C THR A 48 9.77 -9.68 14.71
N GLN A 49 8.86 -10.35 15.41
CA GLN A 49 7.49 -9.88 15.60
C GLN A 49 7.46 -8.57 16.40
N THR A 50 8.19 -8.49 17.51
CA THR A 50 8.31 -7.24 18.29
C THR A 50 8.89 -6.11 17.43
N LEU A 51 9.88 -6.39 16.58
CA LEU A 51 10.42 -5.40 15.65
C LEU A 51 9.33 -4.92 14.66
N TYR A 52 8.57 -5.84 14.05
CA TYR A 52 7.45 -5.50 13.18
C TYR A 52 6.43 -4.60 13.89
N GLU A 53 6.05 -4.94 15.13
CA GLU A 53 5.09 -4.17 15.92
C GLU A 53 5.62 -2.76 16.24
N LEU A 54 6.88 -2.64 16.66
CA LEU A 54 7.51 -1.36 16.95
C LEU A 54 7.64 -0.48 15.71
N LEU A 55 8.07 -1.03 14.58
CA LEU A 55 8.17 -0.29 13.31
C LEU A 55 6.79 0.15 12.82
N THR A 56 5.79 -0.72 12.93
CA THR A 56 4.41 -0.39 12.57
C THR A 56 3.88 0.74 13.45
N ALA A 57 4.07 0.65 14.77
CA ALA A 57 3.63 1.67 15.71
C ALA A 57 4.34 3.02 15.47
N ALA A 58 5.65 3.00 15.26
CA ALA A 58 6.42 4.20 14.94
C ALA A 58 5.93 4.85 13.64
N GLY A 59 5.70 4.06 12.59
CA GLY A 59 5.14 4.54 11.33
C GLY A 59 3.75 5.14 11.49
N LEU A 60 2.84 4.48 12.22
CA LEU A 60 1.50 5.02 12.49
C LEU A 60 1.54 6.32 13.29
N VAL A 61 2.42 6.41 14.30
CA VAL A 61 2.63 7.66 15.06
C VAL A 61 3.15 8.76 14.14
N TYR A 62 4.04 8.42 13.22
CA TYR A 62 4.56 9.37 12.25
C TYR A 62 3.50 9.85 11.25
N VAL A 63 2.68 8.95 10.70
CA VAL A 63 1.53 9.29 9.84
C VAL A 63 0.56 10.21 10.59
N ALA A 64 0.24 9.87 11.83
CA ALA A 64 -0.62 10.68 12.69
C ALA A 64 -0.05 12.07 12.95
N TYR A 65 1.25 12.15 13.24
CA TYR A 65 1.96 13.40 13.42
C TYR A 65 1.92 14.25 12.15
N ASP A 66 2.28 13.68 11.00
CA ASP A 66 2.30 14.35 9.70
C ASP A 66 0.92 14.92 9.33
N PHE A 67 -0.12 14.09 9.38
CA PHE A 67 -1.50 14.56 9.11
C PHE A 67 -2.04 15.55 10.13
N SER A 68 -1.52 15.58 11.36
CA SER A 68 -1.90 16.61 12.34
C SER A 68 -1.30 17.98 12.03
N HIS A 69 -0.22 18.03 11.25
CA HIS A 69 0.43 19.27 10.78
C HIS A 69 0.06 19.62 9.33
N GLY A 70 -0.56 18.69 8.59
CA GLY A 70 -1.03 18.91 7.22
C GLY A 70 -2.16 19.96 7.13
N ALA A 71 -2.13 20.78 6.08
CA ALA A 71 -3.10 21.84 5.81
C ALA A 71 -4.40 21.31 5.18
N PHE A 72 -5.12 20.44 5.89
CA PHE A 72 -6.39 19.90 5.42
C PHE A 72 -7.51 20.94 5.47
N VAL A 73 -8.06 21.30 4.31
CA VAL A 73 -9.36 21.99 4.22
C VAL A 73 -10.52 20.99 4.36
N PRO A 74 -11.75 21.43 4.72
CA PRO A 74 -12.86 20.51 4.99
C PRO A 74 -13.19 19.56 3.84
N THR A 75 -13.16 20.03 2.59
CA THR A 75 -13.53 19.22 1.40
C THR A 75 -12.54 18.08 1.17
N SER A 76 -11.23 18.36 1.19
CA SER A 76 -10.19 17.36 0.99
C SER A 76 -10.12 16.38 2.15
N ALA A 77 -10.34 16.84 3.39
CA ALA A 77 -10.45 15.96 4.54
C ALA A 77 -11.64 14.99 4.45
N LEU A 78 -12.82 15.50 4.10
CA LEU A 78 -14.03 14.67 3.92
C LEU A 78 -13.82 13.65 2.79
N ALA A 79 -13.23 14.06 1.67
CA ALA A 79 -12.92 13.17 0.56
C ALA A 79 -11.90 12.08 0.96
N ALA A 80 -10.84 12.44 1.68
CA ALA A 80 -9.84 11.50 2.18
C ALA A 80 -10.46 10.47 3.13
N VAL A 81 -11.27 10.92 4.09
CA VAL A 81 -11.96 10.05 5.05
C VAL A 81 -12.95 9.13 4.34
N ALA A 82 -13.77 9.66 3.42
CA ALA A 82 -14.75 8.88 2.68
C ALA A 82 -14.08 7.81 1.81
N TYR A 83 -13.03 8.19 1.06
CA TYR A 83 -12.25 7.26 0.26
C TYR A 83 -11.60 6.18 1.11
N ALA A 84 -10.93 6.57 2.21
CA ALA A 84 -10.31 5.64 3.15
C ALA A 84 -11.34 4.64 3.71
N ALA A 85 -12.48 5.12 4.18
CA ALA A 85 -13.53 4.28 4.72
C ALA A 85 -14.00 3.24 3.69
N VAL A 86 -14.32 3.68 2.47
CA VAL A 86 -14.77 2.78 1.39
C VAL A 86 -13.68 1.77 1.01
N ALA A 87 -12.47 2.24 0.73
CA ALA A 87 -11.37 1.42 0.27
C ALA A 87 -10.94 0.36 1.31
N LEU A 88 -10.84 0.75 2.59
CA LEU A 88 -10.48 -0.14 3.68
C LEU A 88 -11.58 -1.14 3.99
N VAL A 89 -12.84 -0.70 4.05
CA VAL A 89 -13.98 -1.59 4.29
C VAL A 89 -14.10 -2.62 3.17
N LEU A 90 -14.05 -2.19 1.90
CA LEU A 90 -14.11 -3.11 0.78
C LEU A 90 -12.96 -4.11 0.80
N THR A 91 -11.73 -3.66 1.08
CA THR A 91 -10.56 -4.53 1.15
C THR A 91 -10.68 -5.57 2.26
N LEU A 92 -11.05 -5.13 3.45
CA LEU A 92 -11.25 -6.03 4.60
C LEU A 92 -12.40 -7.00 4.33
N LEU A 93 -13.50 -6.57 3.73
CA LEU A 93 -14.66 -7.43 3.44
C LEU A 93 -14.38 -8.45 2.33
N ILE A 94 -13.76 -8.01 1.22
CA ILE A 94 -13.47 -8.86 0.07
C ILE A 94 -12.41 -9.91 0.45
N LEU A 95 -11.38 -9.51 1.20
CA LEU A 95 -10.26 -10.37 1.54
C LEU A 95 -10.38 -11.05 2.92
N ARG A 96 -11.49 -10.88 3.65
CA ARG A 96 -11.69 -11.37 5.04
C ARG A 96 -11.35 -12.84 5.30
N LYS A 97 -11.37 -13.68 4.26
CA LYS A 97 -11.09 -15.12 4.38
C LYS A 97 -9.58 -15.43 4.41
N HIS A 98 -8.74 -14.48 4.00
CA HIS A 98 -7.29 -14.66 3.96
C HIS A 98 -6.65 -14.13 5.24
N PRO A 99 -5.59 -14.79 5.74
CA PRO A 99 -4.87 -14.33 6.92
C PRO A 99 -4.03 -13.08 6.62
N GLY A 100 -3.81 -12.24 7.62
CA GLY A 100 -2.85 -11.13 7.53
C GLY A 100 -3.33 -9.88 6.81
N ILE A 101 -4.58 -9.81 6.35
CA ILE A 101 -5.11 -8.65 5.59
C ILE A 101 -5.12 -7.37 6.43
N ALA A 102 -5.59 -7.45 7.68
CA ALA A 102 -5.58 -6.28 8.57
C ALA A 102 -4.14 -5.78 8.83
N HIS A 103 -3.21 -6.70 9.07
CA HIS A 103 -1.79 -6.36 9.20
C HIS A 103 -1.24 -5.69 7.93
N GLY A 104 -1.62 -6.20 6.76
CA GLY A 104 -1.21 -5.63 5.48
C GLY A 104 -1.67 -4.19 5.35
N VAL A 105 -2.97 -3.94 5.51
CA VAL A 105 -3.55 -2.58 5.49
C VAL A 105 -2.81 -1.66 6.46
N VAL A 106 -2.63 -2.10 7.71
CA VAL A 106 -2.00 -1.28 8.75
C VAL A 106 -0.56 -0.96 8.42
N TRP A 107 0.23 -1.94 7.95
CA TRP A 107 1.60 -1.70 7.53
C TRP A 107 1.67 -0.71 6.36
N GLY A 108 0.81 -0.90 5.35
CA GLY A 108 0.73 0.00 4.20
C GLY A 108 0.50 1.46 4.60
N ILE A 109 -0.44 1.69 5.52
CA ILE A 109 -0.70 3.01 6.10
C ILE A 109 0.56 3.52 6.83
N ALA A 110 1.16 2.69 7.68
CA ALA A 110 2.29 3.08 8.53
C ALA A 110 3.53 3.53 7.75
N VAL A 111 3.78 2.95 6.57
CA VAL A 111 4.99 3.24 5.78
C VAL A 111 4.79 4.29 4.70
N SER A 112 3.57 4.76 4.44
CA SER A 112 3.30 5.66 3.32
C SER A 112 3.97 7.03 3.46
N THR A 113 3.82 7.68 4.63
CA THR A 113 4.43 8.99 4.87
C THR A 113 5.93 8.88 5.04
N VAL A 114 6.41 7.79 5.64
CA VAL A 114 7.85 7.47 5.71
C VAL A 114 8.44 7.37 4.31
N ALA A 115 7.77 6.67 3.39
CA ALA A 115 8.21 6.56 2.01
C ALA A 115 8.20 7.91 1.29
N GLY A 116 7.13 8.70 1.45
CA GLY A 116 7.04 10.06 0.89
C GLY A 116 8.18 10.97 1.35
N GLN A 117 8.55 10.89 2.62
CA GLN A 117 9.67 11.66 3.19
C GLN A 117 11.02 11.18 2.65
N LEU A 118 11.25 9.87 2.57
CA LEU A 118 12.46 9.35 1.92
C LEU A 118 12.53 9.80 0.45
N ASN A 119 11.40 9.82 -0.25
CA ASN A 119 11.33 10.30 -1.63
C ASN A 119 11.74 11.78 -1.72
N GLU A 120 11.21 12.63 -0.85
CA GLU A 120 11.53 14.06 -0.80
C GLU A 120 13.02 14.31 -0.52
N HIS A 121 13.59 13.65 0.49
CA HIS A 121 15.01 13.78 0.83
C HIS A 121 15.91 13.31 -0.32
N MET A 122 15.56 12.19 -0.96
CA MET A 122 16.31 11.70 -2.12
C MET A 122 16.17 12.64 -3.33
N ASN A 123 15.00 13.24 -3.54
CA ASN A 123 14.76 14.19 -4.62
C ASN A 123 15.71 15.39 -4.49
N HIS A 124 15.80 15.98 -3.29
CA HIS A 124 16.70 17.12 -3.03
C HIS A 124 18.19 16.83 -3.31
N LEU A 125 18.62 15.56 -3.18
CA LEU A 125 19.98 15.13 -3.47
C LEU A 125 20.18 14.87 -4.97
N LEU A 126 19.27 14.14 -5.60
CA LEU A 126 19.45 13.60 -6.95
C LEU A 126 19.13 14.60 -8.06
N ILE A 127 18.22 15.54 -7.83
CA ILE A 127 17.84 16.59 -8.79
C ILE A 127 19.03 17.43 -9.26
N ARG A 128 20.12 17.48 -8.46
CA ARG A 128 21.35 18.20 -8.80
C ARG A 128 22.24 17.46 -9.81
N THR A 129 21.96 16.19 -10.07
CA THR A 129 22.86 15.28 -10.81
C THR A 129 22.17 14.48 -11.91
N ALA A 130 20.84 14.44 -11.92
CA ALA A 130 20.04 13.72 -12.89
C ALA A 130 18.85 14.57 -13.37
N PRO A 131 18.32 14.33 -14.58
CA PRO A 131 17.16 15.07 -15.09
C PRO A 131 15.92 14.89 -14.22
N ASP A 132 15.17 15.96 -14.00
CA ASP A 132 14.00 16.02 -13.12
C ASP A 132 12.96 14.93 -13.39
N TRP A 133 12.62 14.69 -14.66
CA TRP A 133 11.67 13.64 -15.02
C TRP A 133 12.13 12.24 -14.58
N LEU A 134 13.43 11.96 -14.61
CA LEU A 134 13.99 10.67 -14.23
C LEU A 134 13.98 10.50 -12.71
N VAL A 135 14.28 11.58 -12.00
CA VAL A 135 14.28 11.65 -10.54
C VAL A 135 12.86 11.43 -10.01
N ILE A 136 11.86 12.13 -10.56
CA ILE A 136 10.45 12.02 -10.17
C ILE A 136 9.90 10.61 -10.50
N ALA A 137 10.20 10.07 -11.68
CA ALA A 137 9.75 8.73 -12.05
C ALA A 137 10.43 7.61 -11.25
N GLY A 138 11.70 7.81 -10.87
CA GLY A 138 12.62 6.78 -10.37
C GLY A 138 12.70 6.60 -8.86
N ILE A 139 12.58 7.67 -8.08
CA ILE A 139 12.80 7.60 -6.62
C ILE A 139 11.66 6.87 -5.92
N ALA A 140 10.42 7.25 -6.22
CA ALA A 140 9.23 6.70 -5.57
C ALA A 140 9.15 5.16 -5.66
N PRO A 141 9.33 4.54 -6.85
CA PRO A 141 9.34 3.08 -6.97
C PRO A 141 10.33 2.39 -6.05
N LEU A 142 11.51 2.98 -5.82
CA LEU A 142 12.53 2.36 -4.98
C LEU A 142 12.09 2.30 -3.53
N ASN A 143 11.81 3.45 -2.91
CA ASN A 143 11.53 3.50 -1.48
C ASN A 143 10.18 2.85 -1.16
N GLU A 144 9.17 3.14 -1.97
CA GLU A 144 7.81 2.67 -1.71
C GLU A 144 7.68 1.16 -1.86
N GLU A 145 8.19 0.58 -2.95
CA GLU A 145 8.07 -0.87 -3.16
C GLU A 145 8.93 -1.65 -2.16
N VAL A 146 10.10 -1.15 -1.76
CA VAL A 146 10.91 -1.78 -0.71
C VAL A 146 10.17 -1.77 0.62
N LEU A 147 9.67 -0.63 1.06
CA LEU A 147 8.99 -0.50 2.35
C LEU A 147 7.70 -1.33 2.41
N LYS A 148 6.90 -1.32 1.34
CA LYS A 148 5.73 -2.17 1.23
C LYS A 148 6.11 -3.65 1.24
N PHE A 149 7.17 -4.03 0.52
CA PHE A 149 7.62 -5.41 0.47
C PHE A 149 8.16 -5.93 1.81
N LEU A 150 8.86 -5.09 2.60
CA LEU A 150 9.28 -5.44 3.96
C LEU A 150 8.09 -5.83 4.85
N GLY A 151 6.96 -5.14 4.71
CA GLY A 151 5.72 -5.51 5.40
C GLY A 151 5.22 -6.89 5.02
N VAL A 152 5.20 -7.20 3.72
CA VAL A 152 4.83 -8.53 3.23
C VAL A 152 5.75 -9.59 3.84
N ILE A 153 7.07 -9.36 3.87
CA ILE A 153 8.02 -10.28 4.48
C ILE A 153 7.66 -10.48 5.95
N PHE A 154 7.61 -9.41 6.77
CA PHE A 154 7.33 -9.53 8.21
C PHE A 154 6.02 -10.24 8.50
N ILE A 155 4.95 -9.88 7.78
CA ILE A 155 3.63 -10.46 7.99
C ILE A 155 3.66 -11.94 7.62
N CYS A 156 4.14 -12.29 6.43
CA CYS A 156 4.15 -13.66 5.93
C CYS A 156 5.15 -14.59 6.63
N THR A 157 6.20 -14.06 7.28
CA THR A 157 7.19 -14.88 8.00
C THR A 157 6.99 -14.91 9.51
N CYS A 158 6.41 -13.87 10.10
CA CYS A 158 6.39 -13.70 11.56
C CYS A 158 4.99 -13.61 12.17
N VAL A 159 4.00 -13.12 11.42
CA VAL A 159 2.65 -12.89 11.94
C VAL A 159 1.71 -14.03 11.54
N ILE A 160 1.77 -14.43 10.28
CA ILE A 160 0.93 -15.50 9.74
C ILE A 160 1.80 -16.67 9.28
N ARG A 161 1.15 -17.82 9.04
CA ARG A 161 1.74 -18.96 8.34
C ARG A 161 0.98 -19.16 7.03
N PRO A 162 1.41 -18.52 5.93
CA PRO A 162 0.76 -18.66 4.63
C PRO A 162 0.74 -20.13 4.22
N ARG A 163 -0.43 -20.64 3.81
CA ARG A 163 -0.56 -22.03 3.34
C ARG A 163 -0.55 -22.12 1.84
N HIS A 164 -1.00 -21.07 1.17
CA HIS A 164 -1.08 -20.98 -0.28
C HIS A 164 -0.36 -19.73 -0.78
N TRP A 165 0.09 -19.77 -2.04
CA TRP A 165 0.72 -18.61 -2.69
C TRP A 165 -0.22 -17.39 -2.70
N ALA A 166 -1.53 -17.63 -2.76
CA ALA A 166 -2.57 -16.62 -2.70
C ALA A 166 -2.54 -15.79 -1.41
N ASP A 167 -2.22 -16.40 -0.27
CA ASP A 167 -2.14 -15.69 1.01
C ASP A 167 -1.06 -14.61 0.97
N TYR A 168 0.09 -14.89 0.34
CA TYR A 168 1.13 -13.89 0.11
C TYR A 168 0.60 -12.76 -0.76
N VAL A 169 0.00 -13.08 -1.91
CA VAL A 169 -0.52 -12.09 -2.86
C VAL A 169 -1.55 -11.19 -2.20
N PHE A 170 -2.48 -11.74 -1.42
CA PHE A 170 -3.52 -10.95 -0.76
C PHE A 170 -3.00 -10.11 0.40
N VAL A 171 -1.97 -10.56 1.12
CA VAL A 171 -1.24 -9.68 2.05
C VAL A 171 -0.59 -8.53 1.27
N GLY A 172 0.06 -8.80 0.14
CA GLY A 172 0.63 -7.75 -0.72
C GLY A 172 -0.42 -6.75 -1.22
N VAL A 173 -1.55 -7.23 -1.72
CA VAL A 173 -2.69 -6.39 -2.14
C VAL A 173 -3.18 -5.49 -1.00
N ALA A 174 -3.29 -6.05 0.21
CA ALA A 174 -3.71 -5.32 1.40
C ALA A 174 -2.69 -4.25 1.81
N VAL A 175 -1.39 -4.55 1.77
CA VAL A 175 -0.31 -3.57 2.00
C VAL A 175 -0.39 -2.42 1.00
N GLY A 176 -0.49 -2.73 -0.28
CA GLY A 176 -0.61 -1.70 -1.31
C GLY A 176 -1.87 -0.84 -1.16
N MET A 177 -2.98 -1.42 -0.68
CA MET A 177 -4.20 -0.65 -0.42
C MET A 177 -4.02 0.30 0.76
N GLY A 178 -3.44 -0.17 1.86
CA GLY A 178 -3.14 0.67 3.02
C GLY A 178 -2.28 1.87 2.65
N PHE A 179 -1.26 1.63 1.82
CA PHE A 179 -0.40 2.68 1.27
C PHE A 179 -1.18 3.68 0.41
N SER A 180 -1.98 3.17 -0.54
CA SER A 180 -2.78 3.97 -1.47
C SER A 180 -3.74 4.90 -0.73
N VAL A 181 -4.38 4.46 0.35
CA VAL A 181 -5.33 5.28 1.12
C VAL A 181 -4.66 6.51 1.73
N SER A 182 -3.50 6.34 2.38
CA SER A 182 -2.76 7.46 2.96
C SER A 182 -2.22 8.39 1.89
N GLU A 183 -1.68 7.84 0.80
CA GLU A 183 -1.13 8.65 -0.29
C GLU A 183 -2.23 9.47 -1.00
N ASN A 184 -3.39 8.86 -1.26
CA ASN A 184 -4.55 9.57 -1.81
C ASN A 184 -4.96 10.76 -0.95
N ALA A 185 -4.91 10.64 0.37
CA ALA A 185 -5.24 11.75 1.27
C ALA A 185 -4.31 12.96 1.04
N VAL A 186 -3.00 12.72 0.87
CA VAL A 186 -2.02 13.76 0.54
C VAL A 186 -2.34 14.39 -0.82
N TYR A 187 -2.61 13.58 -1.85
CA TYR A 187 -2.98 14.10 -3.17
C TYR A 187 -4.24 14.96 -3.14
N TYR A 188 -5.26 14.56 -2.38
CA TYR A 188 -6.49 15.34 -2.25
C TYR A 188 -6.23 16.68 -1.58
N VAL A 189 -5.35 16.74 -0.59
CA VAL A 189 -4.94 18.00 0.03
C VAL A 189 -4.18 18.87 -0.96
N ASN A 190 -3.10 18.36 -1.56
CA ASN A 190 -2.23 19.16 -2.42
C ASN A 190 -2.99 19.76 -3.60
N MET A 191 -3.74 18.94 -4.34
CA MET A 191 -4.52 19.42 -5.48
C MET A 191 -5.69 20.33 -5.08
N THR A 192 -6.14 20.27 -3.83
CA THR A 192 -7.13 21.21 -3.31
C THR A 192 -6.49 22.56 -3.00
N LEU A 193 -5.35 22.56 -2.33
CA LEU A 193 -4.60 23.77 -1.96
C LEU A 193 -4.01 24.49 -3.17
N GLU A 194 -3.62 23.74 -4.21
CA GLU A 194 -3.10 24.29 -5.47
C GLU A 194 -4.21 24.86 -6.37
N ASN A 195 -5.49 24.56 -6.08
CA ASN A 195 -6.61 25.07 -6.87
C ASN A 195 -7.10 26.43 -6.33
N LEU A 196 -6.67 27.51 -6.99
CA LEU A 196 -7.01 28.88 -6.59
C LEU A 196 -8.47 29.27 -6.86
N ASP A 197 -9.22 28.48 -7.65
CA ASP A 197 -10.62 28.80 -7.97
C ASP A 197 -11.56 28.35 -6.84
N SER A 198 -11.40 27.12 -6.35
CA SER A 198 -12.30 26.53 -5.36
C SER A 198 -11.76 25.25 -4.75
N ASP A 199 -11.84 25.14 -3.42
CA ASP A 199 -11.55 23.92 -2.68
C ASP A 199 -12.32 22.69 -3.22
N LEU A 200 -13.60 22.87 -3.55
CA LEU A 200 -14.43 21.78 -4.07
C LEU A 200 -13.94 21.32 -5.46
N LYS A 201 -13.60 22.27 -6.33
CA LYS A 201 -13.09 21.97 -7.69
C LYS A 201 -11.75 21.24 -7.61
N GLY A 202 -10.84 21.70 -6.75
CA GLY A 202 -9.56 21.05 -6.51
C GLY A 202 -9.72 19.62 -5.97
N THR A 203 -10.60 19.42 -4.97
CA THR A 203 -10.88 18.09 -4.43
C THR A 203 -11.48 17.15 -5.48
N LEU A 204 -12.44 17.59 -6.28
CA LEU A 204 -13.05 16.79 -7.34
C LEU A 204 -12.05 16.42 -8.44
N LEU A 205 -11.18 17.36 -8.81
CA LEU A 205 -10.10 17.11 -9.77
C LEU A 205 -9.12 16.07 -9.22
N ALA A 206 -8.81 16.12 -7.93
CA ALA A 206 -7.94 15.14 -7.27
C ALA A 206 -8.54 13.73 -7.27
N LEU A 207 -9.82 13.61 -6.91
CA LEU A 207 -10.56 12.35 -6.99
C LEU A 207 -10.56 11.77 -8.40
N LEU A 208 -10.84 12.60 -9.40
CA LEU A 208 -10.87 12.18 -10.80
C LEU A 208 -9.49 11.74 -11.29
N THR A 209 -8.46 12.52 -10.99
CA THR A 209 -7.06 12.24 -11.39
C THR A 209 -6.60 10.91 -10.79
N ARG A 210 -6.83 10.71 -9.49
CA ARG A 210 -6.45 9.48 -8.79
C ARG A 210 -7.29 8.28 -9.21
N PHE A 211 -8.55 8.48 -9.58
CA PHE A 211 -9.37 7.43 -10.19
C PHE A 211 -8.82 7.02 -11.56
N ILE A 212 -8.58 7.98 -12.47
CA ILE A 212 -8.02 7.72 -13.80
C ILE A 212 -6.65 7.02 -13.69
N ALA A 213 -5.82 7.46 -12.74
CA ALA A 213 -4.53 6.87 -12.47
C ALA A 213 -4.59 5.39 -12.06
N ASN A 214 -5.75 4.83 -11.67
CA ASN A 214 -5.97 3.49 -11.12
C ASN A 214 -5.80 3.43 -9.58
N PRO A 215 -6.90 3.38 -8.80
CA PRO A 215 -6.85 3.35 -7.33
C PRO A 215 -6.25 2.06 -6.75
N LEU A 216 -6.14 0.99 -7.57
CA LEU A 216 -5.61 -0.32 -7.17
C LEU A 216 -4.14 -0.51 -7.56
N MET A 217 -3.48 0.52 -8.08
CA MET A 217 -2.14 0.39 -8.64
C MET A 217 -1.10 -0.07 -7.61
N HIS A 218 -1.04 0.54 -6.42
CA HIS A 218 -0.11 0.09 -5.37
C HIS A 218 -0.42 -1.33 -4.88
N SER A 219 -1.70 -1.71 -4.82
CA SER A 219 -2.12 -3.09 -4.53
C SER A 219 -1.62 -4.06 -5.59
N PHE A 220 -1.66 -3.67 -6.86
CA PHE A 220 -1.14 -4.47 -7.97
C PHE A 220 0.37 -4.66 -7.87
N PHE A 221 1.14 -3.58 -7.68
CA PHE A 221 2.62 -3.66 -7.56
C PHE A 221 3.06 -4.53 -6.38
N THR A 222 2.47 -4.28 -5.22
CA THR A 222 2.83 -5.02 -4.01
C THR A 222 2.38 -6.48 -4.08
N GLY A 223 1.24 -6.74 -4.73
CA GLY A 223 0.75 -8.10 -5.03
C GLY A 223 1.71 -8.88 -5.94
N ILE A 224 2.27 -8.23 -6.97
CA ILE A 224 3.31 -8.80 -7.84
C ILE A 224 4.55 -9.18 -7.03
N THR A 225 5.04 -8.27 -6.19
CA THR A 225 6.22 -8.55 -5.37
C THR A 225 5.95 -9.70 -4.39
N ALA A 226 4.78 -9.72 -3.76
CA ALA A 226 4.36 -10.78 -2.85
C ALA A 226 4.21 -12.14 -3.54
N PHE A 227 3.76 -12.16 -4.80
CA PHE A 227 3.78 -13.36 -5.62
C PHE A 227 5.22 -13.89 -5.77
N GLY A 228 6.19 -13.02 -6.04
CA GLY A 228 7.60 -13.40 -6.11
C GLY A 228 8.13 -14.04 -4.83
N LEU A 229 7.72 -13.54 -3.66
CA LEU A 229 8.06 -14.15 -2.38
C LEU A 229 7.51 -15.58 -2.28
N SER A 230 6.25 -15.81 -2.68
CA SER A 230 5.67 -17.16 -2.73
C SER A 230 6.41 -18.12 -3.67
N ARG A 231 7.06 -17.58 -4.71
CA ARG A 231 7.84 -18.33 -5.70
C ARG A 231 9.33 -18.42 -5.37
N ARG A 232 9.76 -17.93 -4.20
CA ARG A 232 11.19 -17.85 -3.79
C ARG A 232 12.06 -17.06 -4.78
N GLN A 233 11.48 -16.07 -5.45
CA GLN A 233 12.17 -15.15 -6.36
C GLN A 233 11.93 -13.67 -5.96
N PRO A 234 12.05 -13.31 -4.67
CA PRO A 234 11.57 -12.02 -4.17
C PRO A 234 12.20 -10.82 -4.88
N VAL A 235 13.52 -10.85 -5.11
CA VAL A 235 14.26 -9.74 -5.76
C VAL A 235 13.80 -9.52 -7.19
N ARG A 236 13.66 -10.59 -7.99
CA ARG A 236 13.23 -10.50 -9.39
C ARG A 236 11.89 -9.80 -9.52
N TRP A 237 10.93 -10.20 -8.69
CA TRP A 237 9.57 -9.66 -8.75
C TRP A 237 9.45 -8.27 -8.12
N LEU A 238 10.28 -7.95 -7.12
CA LEU A 238 10.43 -6.59 -6.61
C LEU A 238 10.93 -5.65 -7.71
N LEU A 239 11.96 -6.04 -8.45
CA LEU A 239 12.48 -5.25 -9.57
C LEU A 239 11.43 -5.08 -10.69
N ILE A 240 10.63 -6.10 -10.96
CA ILE A 240 9.50 -6.00 -11.89
C ILE A 240 8.46 -4.99 -11.37
N ALA A 241 8.07 -5.07 -10.10
CA ALA A 241 7.11 -4.12 -9.52
C ALA A 241 7.64 -2.68 -9.57
N MET A 242 8.92 -2.47 -9.24
CA MET A 242 9.59 -1.17 -9.38
C MET A 242 9.59 -0.66 -10.82
N ALA A 243 9.89 -1.52 -11.80
CA ALA A 243 9.89 -1.13 -13.21
C ALA A 243 8.48 -0.76 -13.71
N VAL A 244 7.45 -1.50 -13.27
CA VAL A 244 6.05 -1.17 -13.61
C VAL A 244 5.62 0.13 -12.93
N HIS A 245 5.99 0.34 -11.66
CA HIS A 245 5.71 1.60 -10.95
C HIS A 245 6.43 2.78 -11.60
N PHE A 246 7.71 2.63 -11.94
CA PHE A 246 8.45 3.63 -12.72
C PHE A 246 7.71 4.00 -14.01
N THR A 247 7.24 2.99 -14.74
CA THR A 247 6.48 3.19 -15.98
C THR A 247 5.18 3.94 -15.72
N ALA A 248 4.49 3.66 -14.61
CA ALA A 248 3.29 4.38 -14.21
C ALA A 248 3.55 5.87 -13.92
N ASN A 249 4.67 6.17 -13.27
CA ASN A 249 5.07 7.54 -12.96
C ASN A 249 5.65 8.27 -14.18
N PHE A 250 6.12 7.53 -15.20
CA PHE A 250 6.79 8.09 -16.38
C PHE A 250 5.94 9.17 -17.07
N GLY A 251 4.64 8.89 -17.27
CA GLY A 251 3.74 9.81 -17.95
C GLY A 251 3.59 11.16 -17.24
N ALA A 252 3.31 11.12 -15.94
CA ALA A 252 3.24 12.32 -15.11
C ALA A 252 4.59 13.05 -15.07
N SER A 253 5.70 12.32 -14.89
CA SER A 253 7.04 12.89 -14.77
C SER A 253 7.51 13.62 -16.03
N ILE A 254 7.24 13.04 -17.21
CA ILE A 254 7.55 13.68 -18.50
C ILE A 254 6.61 14.87 -18.73
N SER A 255 5.34 14.77 -18.36
CA SER A 255 4.39 15.88 -18.53
C SER A 255 4.79 17.09 -17.68
N THR A 256 5.30 16.88 -16.46
CA THR A 256 5.85 17.95 -15.62
C THR A 256 7.15 18.54 -16.18
N ALA A 257 8.03 17.72 -16.76
CA ALA A 257 9.29 18.24 -17.32
C ALA A 257 9.14 18.96 -18.67
N PHE A 258 8.05 18.71 -19.39
CA PHE A 258 7.76 19.29 -20.70
C PHE A 258 6.34 19.86 -20.73
N GLU A 259 6.07 20.87 -19.90
CA GLU A 259 4.71 21.41 -19.67
C GLU A 259 4.05 21.95 -20.94
N ASP A 260 4.84 22.46 -21.90
CA ASP A 260 4.34 22.96 -23.19
C ASP A 260 4.09 21.85 -24.22
N ALA A 261 4.49 20.62 -23.93
CA ALA A 261 4.40 19.50 -24.85
C ALA A 261 3.11 18.70 -24.64
N LEU A 262 2.31 18.56 -25.71
CA LEU A 262 1.11 17.71 -25.68
C LEU A 262 1.41 16.23 -25.97
N TRP A 263 2.55 15.92 -26.58
CA TRP A 263 2.90 14.55 -26.96
C TRP A 263 2.99 13.55 -25.78
N PRO A 264 3.39 13.92 -24.54
CA PRO A 264 3.45 12.99 -23.40
C PRO A 264 2.09 12.47 -22.95
N ILE A 265 1.00 13.16 -23.32
CA ILE A 265 -0.37 12.80 -22.93
C ILE A 265 -0.73 11.40 -23.48
N PHE A 266 -0.46 11.15 -24.75
CA PHE A 266 -0.78 9.87 -25.40
C PHE A 266 -0.10 8.65 -24.75
N PRO A 267 1.24 8.60 -24.58
CA PRO A 267 1.89 7.48 -23.91
C PRO A 267 1.45 7.34 -22.46
N THR A 268 1.16 8.44 -21.76
CA THR A 268 0.59 8.38 -20.39
C THR A 268 -0.72 7.61 -20.37
N PHE A 269 -1.67 7.96 -21.24
CA PHE A 269 -2.95 7.24 -21.30
C PHE A 269 -2.78 5.78 -21.72
N LEU A 270 -1.88 5.47 -22.64
CA LEU A 270 -1.61 4.08 -23.02
C LEU A 270 -1.08 3.25 -21.84
N ILE A 271 -0.17 3.82 -21.04
CA ILE A 271 0.34 3.18 -19.83
C ILE A 271 -0.80 2.95 -18.83
N LEU A 272 -1.60 3.99 -18.55
CA LEU A 272 -2.71 3.88 -17.60
C LEU A 272 -3.76 2.85 -18.03
N ILE A 273 -4.14 2.84 -19.31
CA ILE A 273 -5.04 1.82 -19.87
C ILE A 273 -4.43 0.43 -19.71
N GLY A 274 -3.15 0.27 -20.04
CA GLY A 274 -2.43 -0.99 -19.85
C GLY A 274 -2.45 -1.48 -18.40
N LEU A 275 -2.22 -0.58 -17.44
CA LEU A 275 -2.26 -0.88 -16.01
C LEU A 275 -3.67 -1.26 -15.53
N TRP A 276 -4.69 -0.57 -16.02
CA TRP A 276 -6.09 -0.93 -15.76
C TRP A 276 -6.41 -2.33 -16.29
N VAL A 277 -6.07 -2.62 -17.54
CA VAL A 277 -6.27 -3.94 -18.16
C VAL A 277 -5.51 -5.00 -17.37
N ALA A 278 -4.25 -4.78 -17.03
CA ALA A 278 -3.44 -5.74 -16.26
C ALA A 278 -4.04 -6.01 -14.88
N THR A 279 -4.54 -4.98 -14.20
CA THR A 279 -5.22 -5.08 -12.91
C THR A 279 -6.50 -5.91 -13.03
N ILE A 280 -7.38 -5.57 -13.98
CA ILE A 280 -8.66 -6.26 -14.20
C ILE A 280 -8.42 -7.73 -14.57
N VAL A 281 -7.52 -8.00 -15.51
CA VAL A 281 -7.18 -9.37 -15.93
C VAL A 281 -6.64 -10.18 -14.76
N SER A 282 -5.79 -9.58 -13.92
CA SER A 282 -5.25 -10.23 -12.72
C SER A 282 -6.37 -10.60 -11.75
N ILE A 283 -7.30 -9.68 -11.45
CA ILE A 283 -8.45 -9.94 -10.59
C ILE A 283 -9.31 -11.09 -11.15
N VAL A 284 -9.61 -11.08 -12.45
CA VAL A 284 -10.41 -12.13 -13.10
C VAL A 284 -9.70 -13.48 -13.03
N LYS A 285 -8.38 -13.53 -13.28
CA LYS A 285 -7.60 -14.76 -13.21
C LYS A 285 -7.53 -15.31 -11.78
N LEU A 286 -7.27 -14.46 -10.78
CA LEU A 286 -7.26 -14.86 -9.38
C LEU A 286 -8.60 -15.50 -8.98
N ARG A 287 -9.72 -14.90 -9.38
CA ARG A 287 -11.06 -15.44 -9.09
C ARG A 287 -11.31 -16.83 -9.70
N LYS A 288 -10.69 -17.15 -10.85
CA LYS A 288 -10.84 -18.46 -11.50
C LYS A 288 -9.94 -19.54 -10.90
N ILE A 289 -8.74 -19.17 -10.45
CA ILE A 289 -7.73 -20.14 -9.98
C ILE A 289 -8.01 -20.58 -8.53
N LEU A 290 -8.41 -19.64 -7.66
CA LEU A 290 -8.57 -19.93 -6.22
C LEU A 290 -9.59 -21.04 -5.91
N PRO A 291 -10.79 -21.08 -6.53
CA PRO A 291 -11.76 -22.15 -6.27
C PRO A 291 -11.29 -23.53 -6.79
N ALA A 292 -10.44 -23.56 -7.82
CA ALA A 292 -9.96 -24.81 -8.41
C ALA A 292 -8.89 -25.47 -7.53
N GLU A 293 -8.05 -24.69 -6.84
CA GLU A 293 -7.06 -25.23 -5.89
C GLU A 293 -7.72 -25.77 -4.61
N ASP A 294 -8.76 -25.09 -4.11
CA ASP A 294 -9.52 -25.52 -2.91
C ASP A 294 -10.27 -26.86 -3.11
N THR A 295 -10.68 -27.13 -4.35
CA THR A 295 -11.39 -28.39 -4.72
C THR A 295 -10.42 -29.53 -5.02
N GLY A 296 -9.27 -29.25 -5.63
CA GLY A 296 -8.22 -30.25 -5.91
C GLY A 296 -7.54 -30.80 -4.64
N ALA A 297 -7.30 -29.96 -3.62
CA ALA A 297 -6.68 -30.39 -2.37
C ALA A 297 -7.56 -31.34 -1.54
N LYS A 298 -8.89 -31.25 -1.66
CA LYS A 298 -9.83 -32.18 -0.99
C LYS A 298 -9.85 -33.58 -1.60
N SER A 299 -9.47 -33.74 -2.88
CA SER A 299 -9.52 -35.03 -3.57
C SER A 299 -8.40 -36.00 -3.16
N GLN A 300 -7.30 -35.53 -2.58
CA GLN A 300 -6.15 -36.38 -2.25
C GLN A 300 -6.21 -37.00 -0.85
N LEU A 301 -7.18 -36.61 -0.01
CA LEU A 301 -7.32 -37.14 1.36
C LEU A 301 -8.28 -38.32 1.50
N LEU A 302 -8.90 -38.79 0.40
CA LEU A 302 -9.90 -39.87 0.42
C LEU A 302 -9.49 -41.16 -0.30
N GLY A 303 -8.23 -41.30 -0.74
CA GLY A 303 -7.80 -42.44 -1.57
C GLY A 303 -6.50 -43.08 -1.12
N SER A 304 -6.44 -43.66 0.08
CA SER A 304 -5.39 -44.62 0.47
C SER A 304 -5.81 -45.42 1.70
N LYS A 305 -6.87 -46.21 1.55
CA LYS A 305 -7.07 -47.45 2.32
C LYS A 305 -7.67 -48.49 1.37
N ALA A 306 -6.78 -49.27 0.77
CA ALA A 306 -7.04 -50.59 0.22
C ALA A 306 -5.95 -51.49 0.77
#